data_AF-A0A1J6YCP2-F1
#
_entry.id   AF-A0A1J6YCP2-F1
#
_cell.length_a   1.000
_cell.length_b   1.000
_cell.length_c   1.000
_cell.angle_alpha   90.00
_cell.angle_beta   90.00
_cell.angle_gamma   90.00
#
_symmetry.space_group_name_H-M   'P 1'
#
loop_
_entity.id
_entity.type
_entity.pdbx_description
1 polymer ?
#
loop_
_entity_poly.entity_id
_entity_poly.type
_entity_poly.pdbx_seq_one_letter_code
_entity_poly.pdbx_strand_id
1 'polypeptide(L)'
;MNDSAVAYRTVTIAEKGESIVALSASQAVRLQEMRFCRVLPTSDEGIWRVTDVSRVGVVGLDGLRLIIQPKTPLRSLIFMASYGGSQIAVDNHAFTFEADSDLPTALAASLLHAIGLATRRGLLKGYVAAAETSTVVRGRWDVSRQLKIRPGIPSPVELTLDDYTEDVPENRILRAALSALSRRERLPERLLKELSAALVMFGDVSDLRVNGPLTMPPLSRLNAHYQPALRLARWVIEATSWARQAGTTAGSAFLMNMAHVFENFVGTVLRESLASDGFDVELQASGWNLDVDGRVRMRPDIVISRRGQVITVGDTKYKVWGPGSGSPPNADVYQALAYAVTARVPEAHLLYVSGDVEPQRYLIAATGTTVVAHAISLDGTPEELVERVQEVSAELLGTRGTGSGMIAADAGRSRRSRGTSVRTV
;
A
#
# COMPACT_ATOMS: atom_id res chain seq x y z
N MET A 1 10.76 32.19 29.06
CA MET A 1 11.15 32.71 27.73
C MET A 1 10.03 32.35 26.78
N ASN A 2 9.34 33.36 26.23
CA ASN A 2 8.20 33.18 25.33
C ASN A 2 8.65 32.44 24.07
N ASP A 3 8.17 31.20 23.93
CA ASP A 3 8.31 30.42 22.71
C ASP A 3 7.48 31.09 21.62
N SER A 4 8.16 31.83 20.76
CA SER A 4 7.54 32.58 19.67
C SER A 4 7.14 31.56 18.62
N ALA A 5 5.91 31.06 18.70
CA ALA A 5 5.35 30.16 17.70
C ALA A 5 5.46 30.82 16.32
N VAL A 6 6.45 30.41 15.54
CA VAL A 6 6.60 30.85 14.15
C VAL A 6 5.28 30.52 13.46
N ALA A 7 4.55 31.55 13.04
CA ALA A 7 3.26 31.38 12.40
C ALA A 7 3.51 30.86 10.98
N TYR A 8 3.48 29.54 10.80
CA TYR A 8 3.58 28.98 9.46
C TYR A 8 2.30 29.29 8.68
N ARG A 9 2.46 29.69 7.42
CA ARG A 9 1.34 29.79 6.48
C ARG A 9 0.92 28.36 6.11
N THR A 10 -0.36 28.02 6.22
CA THR A 10 -0.89 26.71 5.82
C THR A 10 -1.54 26.82 4.44
N VAL A 11 -1.23 25.87 3.57
CA VAL A 11 -1.79 25.76 2.22
C VAL A 11 -2.25 24.33 1.99
N THR A 12 -3.44 24.16 1.42
CA THR A 12 -4.00 22.85 1.10
C THR A 12 -3.82 22.56 -0.39
N ILE A 13 -3.38 21.36 -0.71
CA ILE A 13 -3.30 20.83 -2.07
C ILE A 13 -4.24 19.63 -2.16
N ALA A 14 -5.10 19.62 -3.17
CA ALA A 14 -5.94 18.48 -3.47
C ALA A 14 -5.12 17.39 -4.18
N GLU A 15 -5.32 16.13 -3.81
CA GLU A 15 -4.73 15.00 -4.53
C GLU A 15 -5.22 14.88 -5.98
N LYS A 16 -6.49 15.25 -6.24
CA LYS A 16 -7.11 15.19 -7.57
C LYS A 16 -7.20 16.57 -8.21
N GLY A 17 -6.87 16.63 -9.50
CA GLY A 17 -7.02 17.83 -10.31
C GLY A 17 -5.82 18.75 -10.19
N GLU A 18 -6.10 20.05 -10.17
CA GLU A 18 -5.09 21.09 -10.04
C GLU A 18 -5.33 21.94 -8.79
N SER A 19 -4.25 22.33 -8.13
CA SER A 19 -4.28 23.28 -7.03
C SER A 19 -3.47 24.51 -7.43
N ILE A 20 -4.07 25.70 -7.28
CA ILE A 20 -3.40 26.98 -7.48
C ILE A 20 -2.94 27.50 -6.12
N VAL A 21 -1.63 27.63 -5.94
CA VAL A 21 -1.03 27.92 -4.64
C VAL A 21 -0.01 29.06 -4.73
N ALA A 22 0.00 29.92 -3.72
CA ALA A 22 0.99 30.98 -3.60
C ALA A 22 2.29 30.42 -3.00
N LEU A 23 3.40 30.41 -3.74
CA LEU A 23 4.71 29.91 -3.30
C LEU A 23 5.81 30.87 -3.76
N SER A 24 6.87 31.02 -2.95
CA SER A 24 8.11 31.63 -3.46
C SER A 24 8.75 30.71 -4.51
N ALA A 25 9.62 31.26 -5.36
CA ALA A 25 10.37 30.46 -6.32
C ALA A 25 11.20 29.35 -5.64
N SER A 26 11.80 29.64 -4.47
CA SER A 26 12.53 28.64 -3.69
C SER A 26 11.63 27.53 -3.16
N GLN A 27 10.43 27.85 -2.67
CA GLN A 27 9.44 26.87 -2.21
C GLN A 27 8.95 25.98 -3.37
N ALA A 28 8.70 26.57 -4.55
CA ALA A 28 8.26 25.84 -5.72
C ALA A 28 9.32 24.85 -6.24
N VAL A 29 10.59 25.27 -6.30
CA VAL A 29 11.72 24.39 -6.68
C VAL A 29 11.84 23.23 -5.70
N ARG A 30 11.84 23.49 -4.39
CA ARG A 30 11.93 22.44 -3.38
C ARG A 30 10.75 21.48 -3.41
N LEU A 31 9.54 21.98 -3.67
CA LEU A 31 8.36 21.13 -3.82
C LEU A 31 8.49 20.20 -5.05
N GLN A 32 8.97 20.72 -6.17
CA GLN A 32 9.25 19.95 -7.39
C GLN A 32 10.34 18.88 -7.15
N GLU A 33 11.40 19.21 -6.40
CA GLU A 33 12.49 18.29 -6.05
C GLU A 33 12.04 17.10 -5.20
N MET A 34 10.92 17.22 -4.47
CA MET A 34 10.34 16.11 -3.71
C MET A 34 9.66 15.03 -4.58
N ARG A 35 9.48 15.30 -5.90
CA ARG A 35 9.04 14.34 -6.92
C ARG A 35 7.74 13.58 -6.62
N PHE A 36 6.84 14.15 -5.82
CA PHE A 36 5.52 13.57 -5.59
C PHE A 36 4.40 14.33 -6.31
N CYS A 37 4.68 15.50 -6.87
CA CYS A 37 3.77 16.30 -7.67
C CYS A 37 4.55 17.04 -8.76
N ARG A 38 3.81 17.63 -9.70
CA ARG A 38 4.33 18.53 -10.73
C ARG A 38 3.97 19.96 -10.36
N VAL A 39 4.95 20.86 -10.43
CA VAL A 39 4.82 22.28 -10.11
C VAL A 39 5.13 23.09 -11.37
N LEU A 40 4.16 23.89 -11.83
CA LEU A 40 4.26 24.71 -13.04
C LEU A 40 3.99 26.19 -12.70
N PRO A 41 4.71 27.14 -13.30
CA PRO A 41 4.41 28.56 -13.12
C PRO A 41 3.06 28.91 -13.76
N THR A 42 2.36 29.91 -13.21
CA THR A 42 1.20 30.54 -13.86
C THR A 42 1.59 31.89 -14.48
N SER A 43 0.61 32.61 -15.04
CA SER A 43 0.80 33.99 -15.50
C SER A 43 1.06 34.98 -14.36
N ASP A 44 0.68 34.64 -13.14
CA ASP A 44 0.75 35.52 -11.98
C ASP A 44 2.01 35.22 -11.17
N GLU A 45 2.79 36.26 -10.87
CA GLU A 45 4.03 36.09 -10.11
C GLU A 45 3.76 35.55 -8.70
N GLY A 46 4.55 34.55 -8.28
CA GLY A 46 4.41 33.90 -6.98
C GLY A 46 3.22 32.93 -6.89
N ILE A 47 2.48 32.71 -7.98
CA ILE A 47 1.41 31.72 -8.07
C ILE A 47 1.87 30.53 -8.91
N TRP A 48 1.62 29.34 -8.39
CA TRP A 48 2.06 28.09 -9.00
C TRP A 48 0.88 27.12 -9.10
N ARG A 49 0.87 26.38 -10.20
CA ARG A 49 -0.07 25.28 -10.45
C ARG A 49 0.58 23.97 -10.03
N VAL A 50 -0.06 23.25 -9.13
CA VAL A 50 0.35 21.91 -8.68
C VAL A 50 -0.58 20.86 -9.27
N THR A 51 -0.03 19.87 -9.96
CA THR A 51 -0.75 18.74 -10.58
C THR A 51 -0.05 17.42 -10.30
N ASP A 52 -0.60 16.30 -10.80
CA ASP A 52 0.03 14.97 -10.79
C ASP A 52 0.49 14.51 -9.38
N VAL A 53 -0.32 14.82 -8.37
CA VAL A 53 -0.05 14.47 -6.97
C VAL A 53 -0.18 12.96 -6.79
N SER A 54 0.90 12.32 -6.36
CA SER A 54 1.03 10.86 -6.20
C SER A 54 1.08 10.40 -4.74
N ARG A 55 1.17 11.33 -3.80
CA ARG A 55 1.29 11.05 -2.35
C ARG A 55 0.52 12.07 -1.55
N VAL A 56 -0.01 11.63 -0.41
CA VAL A 56 -0.82 12.44 0.51
C VAL A 56 -0.13 12.59 1.87
N GLY A 57 -0.46 13.64 2.62
CA GLY A 57 0.13 13.91 3.93
C GLY A 57 0.53 15.37 4.12
N VAL A 58 1.66 15.62 4.78
CA VAL A 58 2.08 16.96 5.18
C VAL A 58 3.52 17.22 4.79
N VAL A 59 3.81 18.43 4.30
CA VAL A 59 5.15 18.89 3.96
C VAL A 59 5.41 20.26 4.59
N GLY A 60 6.56 20.43 5.25
CA GLY A 60 7.03 21.74 5.71
C GLY A 60 8.09 22.34 4.78
N LEU A 61 7.90 23.57 4.30
CA LEU A 61 8.83 24.28 3.41
C LEU A 61 9.03 25.72 3.89
N ASP A 62 10.14 26.06 4.55
CA ASP A 62 10.51 27.46 4.87
C ASP A 62 9.36 28.32 5.42
N GLY A 63 8.80 27.93 6.57
CA GLY A 63 7.66 28.66 7.16
C GLY A 63 6.30 28.38 6.49
N LEU A 64 6.24 27.50 5.49
CA LEU A 64 5.01 27.01 4.86
C LEU A 64 4.70 25.58 5.31
N ARG A 65 3.42 25.31 5.57
CA ARG A 65 2.89 23.97 5.80
C ARG A 65 1.93 23.61 4.67
N LEU A 66 2.29 22.61 3.88
CA LEU A 66 1.44 22.05 2.84
C LEU A 66 0.70 20.83 3.39
N ILE A 67 -0.62 20.83 3.28
CA ILE A 67 -1.48 19.69 3.61
C ILE A 67 -1.99 19.12 2.28
N ILE A 68 -1.59 17.90 1.96
CA ILE A 68 -2.07 17.17 0.80
C ILE A 68 -3.21 16.28 1.25
N GLN A 69 -4.43 16.68 0.93
CA GLN A 69 -5.64 15.97 1.35
C GLN A 69 -5.91 14.77 0.43
N PRO A 70 -6.09 13.56 1.01
CA PRO A 70 -6.52 12.40 0.22
C PRO A 70 -7.94 12.60 -0.30
N LYS A 71 -8.25 12.02 -1.46
CA LYS A 71 -9.62 11.94 -1.99
C LYS A 71 -10.52 10.94 -1.24
N THR A 72 -9.94 10.15 -0.34
CA THR A 72 -10.62 9.12 0.47
C THR A 72 -10.67 9.59 1.92
N PRO A 73 -11.75 9.30 2.67
CA PRO A 73 -11.80 9.59 4.10
C PRO A 73 -10.61 9.01 4.87
N LEU A 74 -10.03 9.78 5.81
CA LEU A 74 -8.88 9.33 6.62
C LEU A 74 -9.16 8.04 7.38
N ARG A 75 -10.41 7.83 7.83
CA ARG A 75 -10.83 6.58 8.50
C ARG A 75 -10.60 5.35 7.63
N SER A 76 -11.00 5.43 6.36
CA SER A 76 -10.87 4.34 5.40
C SER A 76 -9.41 4.08 5.08
N LEU A 77 -8.62 5.14 4.96
CA LEU A 77 -7.17 5.05 4.79
C LEU A 77 -6.51 4.32 5.97
N ILE A 78 -6.82 4.69 7.21
CA ILE A 78 -6.20 4.07 8.39
C ILE A 78 -6.65 2.62 8.56
N PHE A 79 -7.93 2.35 8.27
CA PHE A 79 -8.44 0.98 8.23
C PHE A 79 -7.66 0.14 7.20
N MET A 80 -7.57 0.59 5.94
CA MET A 80 -6.80 -0.09 4.90
C MET A 80 -5.33 -0.30 5.32
N ALA A 81 -4.71 0.72 5.91
CA ALA A 81 -3.32 0.68 6.36
C ALA A 81 -3.07 -0.33 7.50
N SER A 82 -4.07 -0.60 8.33
CA SER A 82 -3.98 -1.52 9.49
C SER A 82 -4.53 -2.92 9.23
N TYR A 83 -5.24 -3.13 8.12
CA TYR A 83 -5.93 -4.36 7.77
C TYR A 83 -4.99 -5.58 7.58
N GLY A 84 -5.44 -6.78 8.02
CA GLY A 84 -4.88 -8.04 7.54
C GLY A 84 -4.96 -9.29 8.45
N GLY A 85 -4.89 -10.44 7.79
CA GLY A 85 -4.49 -11.82 8.10
C GLY A 85 -5.30 -12.62 9.12
N SER A 86 -5.42 -12.11 10.33
CA SER A 86 -5.99 -12.86 11.44
C SER A 86 -6.76 -11.91 12.31
N GLN A 87 -8.08 -12.12 12.37
CA GLN A 87 -9.04 -11.36 13.15
C GLN A 87 -8.53 -11.13 14.57
N ILE A 88 -7.98 -9.95 14.78
CA ILE A 88 -8.22 -9.23 16.02
C ILE A 88 -9.37 -8.34 15.62
N ALA A 89 -10.53 -8.59 16.22
CA ALA A 89 -11.66 -7.67 16.14
C ALA A 89 -11.10 -6.27 16.36
N VAL A 90 -10.94 -5.52 15.27
CA VAL A 90 -10.52 -4.15 15.38
C VAL A 90 -11.78 -3.49 15.89
N ASP A 91 -11.77 -3.19 17.18
CA ASP A 91 -12.84 -2.50 17.84
C ASP A 91 -13.12 -1.24 17.00
N ASN A 92 -14.30 -1.11 16.39
CA ASN A 92 -14.60 0.01 15.49
C ASN A 92 -14.43 1.38 16.18
N HIS A 93 -14.46 1.38 17.52
CA HIS A 93 -14.18 2.54 18.36
C HIS A 93 -12.70 2.97 18.37
N ALA A 94 -11.76 2.11 17.98
CA ALA A 94 -10.32 2.39 17.89
C ALA A 94 -9.96 3.46 16.85
N PHE A 95 -10.88 3.73 15.92
CA PHE A 95 -10.68 4.64 14.79
C PHE A 95 -11.64 5.84 14.82
N THR A 96 -12.07 6.26 16.01
CA THR A 96 -12.86 7.49 16.14
C THR A 96 -11.93 8.69 15.90
N PHE A 97 -12.06 9.36 14.76
CA PHE A 97 -11.24 10.53 14.40
C PHE A 97 -11.99 11.83 14.60
N GLU A 98 -11.29 12.87 15.04
CA GLU A 98 -11.78 14.25 14.94
C GLU A 98 -11.76 14.66 13.47
N ALA A 99 -12.85 15.28 12.99
CA ALA A 99 -13.03 15.65 11.58
C ALA A 99 -11.91 16.55 11.02
N ASP A 100 -11.18 17.26 11.89
CA ASP A 100 -10.13 18.22 11.53
C ASP A 100 -8.70 17.68 11.69
N SER A 101 -8.52 16.40 12.03
CA SER A 101 -7.17 15.81 12.17
C SER A 101 -6.49 15.62 10.82
N ASP A 102 -5.23 16.05 10.71
CA ASP A 102 -4.38 15.69 9.56
C ASP A 102 -3.92 14.22 9.62
N LEU A 103 -3.40 13.74 8.49
CA LEU A 103 -2.95 12.36 8.35
C LEU A 103 -1.88 11.93 9.38
N PRO A 104 -0.79 12.70 9.63
CA PRO A 104 0.19 12.36 10.66
C PRO A 104 -0.44 12.21 12.05
N THR A 105 -1.34 13.11 12.43
CA THR A 105 -2.02 13.10 13.73
C THR A 105 -2.92 11.87 13.86
N ALA A 106 -3.73 11.60 12.84
CA ALA A 106 -4.62 10.45 12.82
C ALA A 106 -3.84 9.11 12.87
N LEU A 107 -2.76 8.97 12.09
CA LEU A 107 -1.91 7.78 12.13
C LEU A 107 -1.17 7.62 13.45
N ALA A 108 -0.70 8.71 14.06
CA ALA A 108 -0.03 8.66 15.36
C ALA A 108 -0.99 8.20 16.48
N ALA A 109 -2.22 8.72 16.50
CA ALA A 109 -3.25 8.30 17.43
C ALA A 109 -3.61 6.82 17.25
N SER A 110 -3.83 6.38 16.02
CA SER A 110 -4.14 4.97 15.74
C SER A 110 -2.98 4.03 16.05
N LEU A 111 -1.73 4.43 15.77
CA LEU A 111 -0.55 3.64 16.12
C LEU A 111 -0.42 3.51 17.65
N LEU A 112 -0.56 4.60 18.40
CA LEU A 112 -0.50 4.57 19.86
C LEU A 112 -1.58 3.67 20.46
N HIS A 113 -2.80 3.77 19.94
CA HIS A 113 -3.89 2.89 20.35
C HIS A 113 -3.57 1.42 20.07
N ALA A 114 -3.11 1.10 18.85
CA ALA A 114 -2.74 -0.26 18.47
C ALA A 114 -1.57 -0.82 19.30
N ILE A 115 -0.56 0.01 19.61
CA ILE A 115 0.54 -0.35 20.51
C ILE A 115 0.00 -0.63 21.91
N GLY A 116 -0.87 0.23 22.45
CA GLY A 116 -1.49 0.02 23.75
C GLY A 116 -2.28 -1.29 23.84
N LEU A 117 -2.96 -1.71 22.76
CA LEU A 117 -3.60 -3.02 22.68
C LEU A 117 -2.58 -4.17 22.62
N ALA A 118 -1.54 -4.03 21.81
CA ALA A 118 -0.50 -5.04 21.64
C ALA A 118 0.33 -5.27 22.92
N THR A 119 0.59 -4.22 23.70
CA THR A 119 1.46 -4.27 24.88
C THR A 119 0.70 -4.41 26.20
N ARG A 120 -0.62 -4.67 26.20
CA ARG A 120 -1.42 -4.87 27.42
C ARG A 120 -0.85 -5.92 28.38
N ARG A 121 -0.13 -6.91 27.85
CA ARG A 121 0.49 -8.02 28.60
C ARG A 121 2.01 -7.88 28.76
N GLY A 122 2.55 -6.70 28.47
CA GLY A 122 3.99 -6.45 28.36
C GLY A 122 4.51 -6.54 26.93
N LEU A 123 5.78 -6.19 26.74
CA LEU A 123 6.45 -6.29 25.44
C LEU A 123 6.62 -7.75 25.01
N LEU A 124 6.52 -7.98 23.70
CA LEU A 124 6.79 -9.29 23.12
C LEU A 124 8.25 -9.65 23.39
N LYS A 125 8.47 -10.83 23.96
CA LYS A 125 9.80 -11.43 24.12
C LYS A 125 9.97 -12.54 23.12
N GLY A 126 11.19 -12.68 22.62
CA GLY A 126 11.55 -13.72 21.67
C GLY A 126 13.02 -14.07 21.78
N TYR A 127 13.36 -15.22 21.22
CA TYR A 127 14.74 -15.64 21.08
C TYR A 127 15.37 -14.92 19.88
N VAL A 128 16.45 -14.19 20.13
CA VAL A 128 17.24 -13.53 19.09
C VAL A 128 18.66 -14.07 19.15
N ALA A 129 19.17 -14.49 17.98
CA ALA A 129 20.55 -14.95 17.86
C ALA A 129 21.52 -13.77 18.11
N ALA A 130 22.19 -13.79 19.24
CA ALA A 130 23.20 -12.83 19.66
C ALA A 130 24.60 -13.42 19.42
N ALA A 131 25.48 -12.61 18.84
CA ALA A 131 26.83 -13.01 18.52
C ALA A 131 27.77 -12.56 19.64
N GLU A 132 28.26 -13.48 20.46
CA GLU A 132 29.08 -13.21 21.65
C GLU A 132 30.54 -13.65 21.44
N THR A 133 31.50 -12.95 22.05
CA THR A 133 32.90 -13.38 22.13
C THR A 133 33.22 -13.67 23.60
N SER A 134 33.52 -14.93 23.96
CA SER A 134 33.69 -15.34 25.36
C SER A 134 34.82 -16.33 25.56
N THR A 135 35.48 -16.28 26.71
CA THR A 135 36.48 -17.30 27.11
C THR A 135 35.84 -18.60 27.60
N VAL A 136 34.52 -18.61 27.80
CA VAL A 136 33.74 -19.77 28.20
C VAL A 136 32.75 -20.13 27.10
N VAL A 137 32.66 -21.41 26.75
CA VAL A 137 31.70 -21.88 25.76
C VAL A 137 30.31 -21.94 26.38
N ARG A 138 29.46 -20.97 26.02
CA ARG A 138 28.02 -20.96 26.30
C ARG A 138 27.29 -20.74 24.98
N GLY A 139 26.42 -21.68 24.58
CA GLY A 139 25.75 -21.62 23.28
C GLY A 139 26.51 -22.36 22.17
N ARG A 140 26.30 -21.95 20.92
CA ARG A 140 26.84 -22.61 19.73
C ARG A 140 28.11 -21.92 19.26
N TRP A 141 29.19 -22.66 19.03
CA TRP A 141 30.41 -22.11 18.41
C TRP A 141 30.15 -21.71 16.96
N ASP A 142 30.38 -20.42 16.63
CA ASP A 142 30.45 -19.92 15.26
C ASP A 142 31.89 -20.06 14.73
N VAL A 143 32.20 -21.26 14.23
CA VAL A 143 33.52 -21.59 13.67
C VAL A 143 33.86 -20.70 12.47
N SER A 144 32.86 -20.36 11.65
CA SER A 144 33.05 -19.48 10.49
C SER A 144 33.49 -18.08 10.90
N ARG A 145 32.85 -17.51 11.93
CA ARG A 145 33.24 -16.21 12.49
C ARG A 145 34.58 -16.29 13.23
N GLN A 146 34.86 -17.36 13.96
CA GLN A 146 36.16 -17.60 14.61
C GLN A 146 37.30 -17.54 13.60
N LEU A 147 37.20 -18.30 12.52
CA LEU A 147 38.25 -18.36 11.51
C LEU A 147 38.41 -17.03 10.76
N LYS A 148 37.32 -16.27 10.59
CA LYS A 148 37.33 -14.97 9.91
C LYS A 148 37.93 -13.85 10.75
N ILE A 149 37.56 -13.75 12.03
CA ILE A 149 37.97 -12.66 12.92
C ILE A 149 39.29 -12.99 13.64
N ARG A 150 39.50 -14.28 13.96
CA ARG A 150 40.57 -14.75 14.85
C ARG A 150 41.24 -16.04 14.32
N PRO A 151 41.84 -16.01 13.12
CA PRO A 151 42.52 -17.17 12.57
C PRO A 151 43.67 -17.62 13.49
N GLY A 152 43.70 -18.90 13.86
CA GLY A 152 44.76 -19.48 14.70
C GLY A 152 44.71 -19.14 16.19
N ILE A 153 43.77 -18.30 16.65
CA ILE A 153 43.58 -17.97 18.06
C ILE A 153 42.37 -18.76 18.59
N PRO A 154 42.57 -19.73 19.51
CA PRO A 154 41.49 -20.61 19.97
C PRO A 154 40.61 -20.00 21.08
N SER A 155 41.06 -18.94 21.75
CA SER A 155 40.31 -18.25 22.80
C SER A 155 40.62 -16.74 22.79
N PRO A 156 39.62 -15.85 22.99
CA PRO A 156 38.20 -16.14 23.21
C PRO A 156 37.50 -16.74 21.98
N VAL A 157 36.41 -17.47 22.25
CA VAL A 157 35.60 -18.20 21.29
C VAL A 157 34.45 -17.32 20.81
N GLU A 158 34.21 -17.30 19.51
CA GLU A 158 33.06 -16.65 18.87
C GLU A 158 31.84 -17.58 18.94
N LEU A 159 30.79 -17.15 19.62
CA LEU A 159 29.59 -17.93 19.94
C LEU A 159 28.34 -17.26 19.35
N THR A 160 27.32 -18.08 19.10
CA THR A 160 25.94 -17.66 18.86
C THR A 160 25.08 -18.19 20.00
N LEU A 161 24.38 -17.27 20.67
CA LEU A 161 23.46 -17.54 21.77
C LEU A 161 22.06 -17.11 21.38
N ASP A 162 21.06 -17.84 21.85
CA ASP A 162 19.66 -17.45 21.71
C ASP A 162 19.23 -16.71 22.98
N ASP A 163 19.28 -15.38 22.94
CA ASP A 163 18.90 -14.54 24.08
C ASP A 163 17.39 -14.30 24.08
N TYR A 164 16.74 -14.55 25.21
CA TYR A 164 15.32 -14.27 25.40
C TYR A 164 15.13 -12.81 25.83
N THR A 165 14.86 -11.94 24.86
CA THR A 165 14.88 -10.48 25.01
C THR A 165 13.64 -9.81 24.46
N GLU A 166 13.40 -8.57 24.87
CA GLU A 166 12.41 -7.66 24.28
C GLU A 166 12.96 -6.97 23.01
N ASP A 167 14.26 -7.09 22.71
CA ASP A 167 14.88 -6.54 21.49
C ASP A 167 14.60 -7.39 20.24
N VAL A 168 13.33 -7.74 20.04
CA VAL A 168 12.83 -8.49 18.87
C VAL A 168 12.50 -7.55 17.71
N PRO A 169 12.54 -8.03 16.45
CA PRO A 169 12.23 -7.21 15.27
C PRO A 169 10.91 -6.44 15.36
N GLU A 170 9.86 -7.05 15.93
CA GLU A 170 8.56 -6.43 16.12
C GLU A 170 8.66 -5.14 16.95
N ASN A 171 9.29 -5.20 18.12
CA ASN A 171 9.43 -4.06 19.03
C ASN A 171 10.33 -2.99 18.42
N ARG A 172 11.39 -3.38 17.69
CA ARG A 172 12.28 -2.45 17.00
C ARG A 172 11.56 -1.65 15.91
N ILE A 173 10.63 -2.27 15.20
CA ILE A 173 9.77 -1.58 14.21
C ILE A 173 8.86 -0.57 14.89
N LEU A 174 8.19 -0.95 15.98
CA LEU A 174 7.31 -0.05 16.73
C LEU A 174 8.08 1.15 17.29
N ARG A 175 9.23 0.91 17.93
CA ARG A 175 10.12 1.98 18.45
C ARG A 175 10.57 2.92 17.33
N ALA A 176 10.91 2.39 16.15
CA ALA A 176 11.33 3.20 15.02
C ALA A 176 10.20 4.10 14.49
N ALA A 177 8.97 3.58 14.40
CA ALA A 177 7.82 4.38 13.99
C ALA A 177 7.47 5.47 15.00
N LEU A 178 7.44 5.14 16.30
CA LEU A 178 7.26 6.12 17.38
C LEU A 178 8.31 7.23 17.30
N SER A 179 9.58 6.86 17.18
CA SER A 179 10.69 7.81 17.06
C SER A 179 10.57 8.70 15.82
N ALA A 180 10.06 8.15 14.71
CA ALA A 180 9.85 8.91 13.47
C ALA A 180 8.73 9.94 13.59
N LEU A 181 7.68 9.65 14.39
CA LEU A 181 6.59 10.58 14.70
C LEU A 181 7.00 11.63 15.72
N SER A 182 7.73 11.26 16.79
CA SER A 182 8.17 12.22 17.82
C SER A 182 9.10 13.31 17.29
N ARG A 183 9.81 13.06 16.19
CA ARG A 183 10.63 14.07 15.51
C ARG A 183 9.83 15.06 14.67
N ARG A 184 8.50 14.93 14.60
CA ARG A 184 7.65 15.78 13.76
C ARG A 184 7.25 17.05 14.50
N GLU A 185 7.39 18.17 13.81
CA GLU A 185 6.88 19.45 14.27
C GLU A 185 5.34 19.42 14.27
N ARG A 186 4.72 19.86 15.37
CA ARG A 186 3.29 20.19 15.49
C ARG A 186 2.29 19.01 15.51
N LEU A 187 2.66 17.88 16.08
CA LEU A 187 1.64 16.98 16.64
C LEU A 187 1.00 17.63 17.88
N PRO A 188 -0.27 17.35 18.21
CA PRO A 188 -0.90 17.84 19.44
C PRO A 188 -0.06 17.48 20.67
N GLU A 189 0.08 18.41 21.63
CA GLU A 189 0.93 18.22 22.82
C GLU A 189 0.58 16.95 23.60
N ARG A 190 -0.73 16.65 23.70
CA ARG A 190 -1.23 15.41 24.28
C ARG A 190 -0.60 14.18 23.60
N LEU A 191 -0.60 14.17 22.27
CA LEU A 191 -0.08 13.04 21.48
C LEU A 191 1.44 12.93 21.61
N LEU A 192 2.15 14.06 21.68
CA LEU A 192 3.60 14.06 21.94
C LEU A 192 3.94 13.46 23.31
N LYS A 193 3.13 13.72 24.35
CA LYS A 193 3.29 13.10 25.67
C LYS A 193 3.04 11.60 25.62
N GLU A 194 1.98 11.17 24.93
CA GLU A 194 1.66 9.74 24.75
C GLU A 194 2.77 9.01 23.95
N LEU A 195 3.29 9.62 22.88
CA LEU A 195 4.44 9.10 22.12
C LEU A 195 5.69 8.99 22.98
N SER A 196 5.98 10.00 23.81
CA SER A 196 7.15 9.99 24.71
C SER A 196 7.03 8.89 25.75
N ALA A 197 5.86 8.72 26.36
CA ALA A 197 5.60 7.63 27.31
C ALA A 197 5.74 6.26 26.65
N ALA A 198 5.23 6.09 25.43
CA ALA A 198 5.42 4.87 24.66
C ALA A 198 6.91 4.61 24.37
N LEU A 199 7.69 5.62 23.96
CA LEU A 199 9.13 5.47 23.72
C LEU A 199 9.90 5.02 24.96
N VAL A 200 9.52 5.49 26.15
CA VAL A 200 10.13 5.04 27.42
C VAL A 200 9.87 3.54 27.65
N MET A 201 8.68 3.03 27.31
CA MET A 201 8.38 1.60 27.39
C MET A 201 9.32 0.76 26.51
N PHE A 202 9.75 1.29 25.36
CA PHE A 202 10.71 0.65 24.45
C PHE A 202 12.18 1.06 24.75
N GLY A 203 12.49 1.52 25.96
CA GLY A 203 13.82 2.06 26.32
C GLY A 203 14.99 1.09 26.09
N ASP A 204 14.77 -0.20 26.36
CA ASP A 204 15.78 -1.27 26.21
C ASP A 204 15.81 -1.92 24.82
N VAL A 205 14.96 -1.45 23.89
CA VAL A 205 14.85 -1.99 22.52
C VAL A 205 15.78 -1.22 21.61
N SER A 206 16.59 -1.90 20.80
CA SER A 206 17.59 -1.27 19.92
C SER A 206 16.98 -0.51 18.75
N ASP A 207 17.67 0.53 18.27
CA ASP A 207 17.20 1.30 17.12
C ASP A 207 17.20 0.44 15.85
N LEU A 208 16.16 0.58 15.02
CA LEU A 208 16.11 -0.05 13.72
C LEU A 208 16.76 0.84 12.66
N ARG A 209 17.86 0.38 12.08
CA ARG A 209 18.46 1.01 10.89
C ARG A 209 17.86 0.40 9.63
N VAL A 210 16.97 1.15 8.97
CA VAL A 210 16.33 0.71 7.74
C VAL A 210 17.19 1.12 6.53
N ASN A 211 18.01 0.19 6.06
CA ASN A 211 18.84 0.33 4.86
C ASN A 211 18.16 -0.35 3.65
N GLY A 212 17.01 0.15 3.23
CA GLY A 212 16.23 -0.42 2.12
C GLY A 212 14.74 -0.57 2.45
N PRO A 213 14.00 -1.41 1.71
CA PRO A 213 12.63 -1.76 2.06
C PRO A 213 12.56 -2.40 3.46
N LEU A 214 11.55 -2.02 4.24
CA LEU A 214 11.34 -2.61 5.56
C LEU A 214 10.87 -4.07 5.40
N THR A 215 11.61 -5.01 6.00
CA THR A 215 11.19 -6.41 6.08
C THR A 215 10.30 -6.60 7.31
N MET A 216 9.06 -7.02 7.10
CA MET A 216 8.12 -7.32 8.18
C MET A 216 8.38 -8.71 8.76
N PRO A 217 8.33 -8.90 10.10
CA PRO A 217 8.38 -10.22 10.70
C PRO A 217 7.21 -11.08 10.20
N PRO A 218 7.43 -12.39 9.97
CA PRO A 218 6.36 -13.27 9.52
C PRO A 218 5.25 -13.36 10.57
N LEU A 219 4.01 -13.50 10.11
CA LEU A 219 2.87 -13.72 10.99
C LEU A 219 3.06 -15.01 11.78
N SER A 220 2.92 -14.93 13.10
CA SER A 220 2.91 -16.09 14.00
C SER A 220 1.79 -15.94 15.03
N ARG A 221 1.42 -17.05 15.67
CA ARG A 221 0.47 -17.03 16.79
C ARG A 221 0.96 -16.14 17.94
N LEU A 222 2.27 -16.03 18.12
CA LEU A 222 2.88 -15.22 19.18
C LEU A 222 2.75 -13.72 18.88
N ASN A 223 2.97 -13.30 17.63
CA ASN A 223 2.94 -11.88 17.25
C ASN A 223 1.62 -11.43 16.61
N ALA A 224 0.60 -12.30 16.52
CA ALA A 224 -0.68 -11.96 15.92
C ALA A 224 -1.26 -10.65 16.48
N HIS A 225 -1.27 -10.49 17.80
CA HIS A 225 -1.73 -9.29 18.51
C HIS A 225 -0.93 -8.00 18.22
N TYR A 226 0.29 -8.11 17.68
CA TYR A 226 1.11 -6.97 17.27
C TYR A 226 0.81 -6.50 15.84
N GLN A 227 0.13 -7.32 15.03
CA GLN A 227 0.03 -7.09 13.58
C GLN A 227 -0.61 -5.75 13.19
N PRO A 228 -1.71 -5.27 13.83
CA PRO A 228 -2.24 -3.95 13.51
C PRO A 228 -1.23 -2.83 13.76
N ALA A 229 -0.52 -2.89 14.89
CA ALA A 229 0.51 -1.90 15.25
C ALA A 229 1.71 -1.96 14.29
N LEU A 230 2.16 -3.16 13.93
CA LEU A 230 3.27 -3.38 13.00
C LEU A 230 2.96 -2.85 11.59
N ARG A 231 1.72 -3.07 11.11
CA ARG A 231 1.29 -2.55 9.80
C ARG A 231 1.21 -1.02 9.79
N LEU A 232 0.63 -0.40 10.81
CA LEU A 232 0.65 1.06 10.95
C LEU A 232 2.09 1.61 11.05
N ALA A 233 2.94 0.96 11.85
CA ALA A 233 4.34 1.34 12.00
C ALA A 233 5.10 1.29 10.66
N ARG A 234 4.86 0.27 9.83
CA ARG A 234 5.39 0.19 8.47
C ARG A 234 5.04 1.44 7.65
N TRP A 235 3.77 1.82 7.61
CA TRP A 235 3.32 2.99 6.85
C TRP A 235 3.91 4.31 7.37
N VAL A 236 4.04 4.46 8.69
CA VAL A 236 4.72 5.60 9.31
C VAL A 236 6.19 5.68 8.88
N ILE A 237 6.91 4.55 8.91
CA ILE A 237 8.32 4.49 8.49
C ILE A 237 8.45 4.79 6.99
N GLU A 238 7.59 4.22 6.14
CA GLU A 238 7.58 4.50 4.70
C GLU A 238 7.27 5.98 4.40
N ALA A 239 6.26 6.56 5.07
CA ALA A 239 5.84 7.95 4.87
C ALA A 239 6.90 8.96 5.30
N THR A 240 7.67 8.64 6.35
CA THR A 240 8.74 9.50 6.86
C THR A 240 10.08 9.31 6.15
N SER A 241 10.30 8.16 5.50
CA SER A 241 11.54 7.85 4.77
C SER A 241 11.63 8.53 3.41
N TRP A 242 10.50 8.90 2.80
CA TRP A 242 10.46 9.53 1.47
C TRP A 242 11.32 10.80 1.39
N ALA A 243 11.20 11.67 2.38
CA ALA A 243 11.92 12.94 2.44
C ALA A 243 13.45 12.75 2.36
N ARG A 244 13.95 11.69 3.00
CA ARG A 244 15.36 11.31 3.02
C ARG A 244 15.83 10.74 1.68
N GLN A 245 14.99 9.96 1.00
CA GLN A 245 15.31 9.39 -0.32
C GLN A 245 15.32 10.44 -1.43
N ALA A 246 14.45 11.46 -1.33
CA ALA A 246 14.41 12.57 -2.29
C ALA A 246 15.63 13.51 -2.20
N GLY A 247 16.61 13.25 -1.33
CA GLY A 247 17.81 14.09 -1.18
C GLY A 247 17.53 15.45 -0.53
N THR A 248 16.31 15.67 -0.04
CA THR A 248 15.93 16.94 0.56
C THR A 248 16.39 17.00 2.02
N THR A 249 16.95 18.14 2.43
CA THR A 249 17.16 18.51 3.85
C THR A 249 15.84 18.72 4.60
N ALA A 250 14.69 18.45 3.97
CA ALA A 250 13.37 18.63 4.55
C ALA A 250 13.03 17.48 5.51
N GLY A 251 13.52 17.58 6.74
CA GLY A 251 13.12 16.72 7.86
C GLY A 251 11.63 16.78 8.23
N SER A 252 10.82 17.57 7.51
CA SER A 252 9.43 17.89 7.81
C SER A 252 8.39 17.12 6.98
N ALA A 253 8.76 16.40 5.92
CA ALA A 253 7.77 15.73 5.05
C ALA A 253 7.31 14.35 5.60
N PHE A 254 6.00 14.16 5.63
CA PHE A 254 5.29 12.91 5.92
C PHE A 254 4.37 12.64 4.73
N LEU A 255 4.76 11.72 3.84
CA LEU A 255 4.09 11.52 2.55
C LEU A 255 3.84 10.04 2.27
N MET A 256 2.58 9.64 2.27
CA MET A 256 2.16 8.27 2.07
C MET A 256 1.70 8.03 0.63
N ASN A 257 2.08 6.87 0.06
CA ASN A 257 1.65 6.45 -1.26
C ASN A 257 0.32 5.70 -1.15
N MET A 258 -0.78 6.35 -1.52
CA MET A 258 -2.11 5.77 -1.39
C MET A 258 -2.38 4.63 -2.36
N ALA A 259 -1.73 4.61 -3.52
CA ALA A 259 -1.83 3.48 -4.44
C ALA A 259 -1.33 2.20 -3.78
N HIS A 260 -0.18 2.27 -3.11
CA HIS A 260 0.41 1.13 -2.40
C HIS A 260 -0.44 0.70 -1.19
N VAL A 261 -1.05 1.64 -0.46
CA VAL A 261 -1.97 1.30 0.65
C VAL A 261 -3.20 0.55 0.14
N PHE A 262 -3.83 1.06 -0.93
CA PHE A 262 -5.01 0.44 -1.52
C PHE A 262 -4.71 -0.94 -2.11
N GLU A 263 -3.61 -1.06 -2.87
CA GLU A 263 -3.15 -2.32 -3.43
C GLU A 263 -2.90 -3.38 -2.34
N ASN A 264 -2.21 -3.00 -1.26
CA ASN A 264 -1.94 -3.90 -0.16
C ASN A 264 -3.22 -4.34 0.55
N PHE A 265 -4.18 -3.42 0.74
CA PHE A 265 -5.48 -3.72 1.31
C PHE A 265 -6.27 -4.72 0.45
N VAL A 266 -6.50 -4.39 -0.82
CA VAL A 266 -7.24 -5.24 -1.76
C VAL A 266 -6.60 -6.62 -1.86
N GLY A 267 -5.29 -6.66 -2.08
CA GLY A 267 -4.56 -7.92 -2.20
C GLY A 267 -4.61 -8.77 -0.93
N THR A 268 -4.65 -8.14 0.24
CA THR A 268 -4.75 -8.85 1.53
C THR A 268 -6.16 -9.42 1.74
N VAL A 269 -7.21 -8.65 1.46
CA VAL A 269 -8.60 -9.15 1.50
C VAL A 269 -8.80 -10.32 0.53
N LEU A 270 -8.31 -10.20 -0.71
CA LEU A 270 -8.40 -11.26 -1.72
C LEU A 270 -7.66 -12.53 -1.26
N ARG A 271 -6.44 -12.39 -0.74
CA ARG A 271 -5.68 -13.53 -0.23
C ARG A 271 -6.44 -14.27 0.88
N GLU A 272 -7.00 -13.54 1.83
CA GLU A 272 -7.74 -14.13 2.94
C GLU A 272 -9.02 -14.82 2.48
N SER A 273 -9.79 -14.16 1.62
CA SER A 273 -11.11 -14.63 1.19
C SER A 273 -11.01 -15.84 0.27
N LEU A 274 -9.94 -15.94 -0.51
CA LEU A 274 -9.75 -17.01 -1.49
C LEU A 274 -8.91 -18.19 -0.96
N ALA A 275 -8.21 -18.02 0.17
CA ALA A 275 -7.37 -19.08 0.74
C ALA A 275 -8.18 -20.33 1.14
N SER A 276 -9.39 -20.16 1.69
CA SER A 276 -10.26 -21.28 2.08
C SER A 276 -10.70 -22.15 0.90
N ASP A 277 -10.76 -21.57 -0.29
CA ASP A 277 -11.19 -22.24 -1.52
C ASP A 277 -10.01 -22.89 -2.29
N GLY A 278 -8.80 -22.80 -1.72
CA GLY A 278 -7.58 -23.40 -2.23
C GLY A 278 -6.94 -22.62 -3.38
N PHE A 279 -7.16 -21.31 -3.44
CA PHE A 279 -6.46 -20.41 -4.35
C PHE A 279 -5.25 -19.77 -3.68
N ASP A 280 -4.20 -19.58 -4.47
CA ASP A 280 -3.00 -18.87 -4.07
C ASP A 280 -3.02 -17.46 -4.69
N VAL A 281 -2.91 -16.44 -3.85
CA VAL A 281 -2.86 -15.03 -4.27
C VAL A 281 -1.46 -14.47 -4.07
N GLU A 282 -0.75 -14.31 -5.18
CA GLU A 282 0.54 -13.62 -5.25
C GLU A 282 0.31 -12.12 -5.46
N LEU A 283 0.95 -11.29 -4.65
CA LEU A 283 0.90 -9.83 -4.81
C LEU A 283 2.23 -9.29 -5.32
N GLN A 284 2.16 -8.25 -6.14
CA GLN A 284 3.33 -7.62 -6.75
C GLN A 284 4.22 -8.62 -7.50
N ALA A 285 3.59 -9.54 -8.24
CA ALA A 285 4.24 -10.69 -8.87
C ALA A 285 5.42 -10.23 -9.73
N SER A 286 6.58 -10.84 -9.52
CA SER A 286 7.83 -10.44 -10.17
C SER A 286 8.37 -11.55 -11.07
N GLY A 287 9.26 -11.20 -12.01
CA GLY A 287 9.82 -12.17 -12.95
C GLY A 287 8.96 -12.47 -14.18
N TRP A 288 7.89 -11.69 -14.38
CA TRP A 288 7.07 -11.75 -15.58
C TRP A 288 7.67 -10.89 -16.69
N ASN A 289 7.68 -11.39 -17.92
CA ASN A 289 8.18 -10.68 -19.09
C ASN A 289 7.20 -10.84 -20.25
N LEU A 290 6.93 -9.74 -20.95
CA LEU A 290 6.08 -9.76 -22.14
C LEU A 290 6.84 -10.32 -23.35
N ASP A 291 8.12 -9.99 -23.47
CA ASP A 291 8.99 -10.39 -24.57
C ASP A 291 9.92 -11.54 -24.18
N VAL A 292 10.39 -12.26 -25.20
CA VAL A 292 11.29 -13.42 -25.05
C VAL A 292 12.64 -13.00 -24.46
N ASP A 293 13.13 -11.81 -24.77
CA ASP A 293 14.44 -11.31 -24.30
C ASP A 293 14.37 -10.74 -22.87
N GLY A 294 13.18 -10.66 -22.25
CA GLY A 294 13.00 -10.12 -20.90
C GLY A 294 13.27 -8.62 -20.75
N ARG A 295 13.19 -7.86 -21.85
CA ARG A 295 13.42 -6.40 -21.84
C ARG A 295 12.19 -5.64 -21.34
N VAL A 296 11.01 -6.18 -21.59
CA VAL A 296 9.70 -5.64 -21.20
C VAL A 296 9.20 -6.43 -19.99
N ARG A 297 9.69 -6.04 -18.81
CA ARG A 297 9.25 -6.61 -17.54
C ARG A 297 7.81 -6.22 -17.22
N MET A 298 7.06 -7.17 -16.72
CA MET A 298 5.70 -7.02 -16.24
C MET A 298 5.65 -7.26 -14.74
N ARG A 299 4.73 -6.57 -14.06
CA ARG A 299 4.49 -6.74 -12.62
C ARG A 299 3.01 -6.54 -12.32
N PRO A 300 2.17 -7.56 -12.53
CA PRO A 300 0.78 -7.52 -12.09
C PRO A 300 0.72 -7.32 -10.58
N ASP A 301 -0.22 -6.49 -10.11
CA ASP A 301 -0.41 -6.30 -8.68
C ASP A 301 -0.95 -7.55 -8.00
N ILE A 302 -1.81 -8.30 -8.70
CA ILE A 302 -2.50 -9.48 -8.21
C ILE A 302 -2.38 -10.61 -9.25
N VAL A 303 -1.92 -11.78 -8.83
CA VAL A 303 -1.99 -13.02 -9.62
C VAL A 303 -2.69 -14.07 -8.78
N ILE A 304 -3.82 -14.59 -9.29
CA ILE A 304 -4.59 -15.64 -8.62
C ILE A 304 -4.32 -16.94 -9.35
N SER A 305 -3.87 -17.95 -8.61
CA SER A 305 -3.59 -19.27 -9.15
C SER A 305 -4.26 -20.36 -8.33
N ARG A 306 -4.41 -21.54 -8.93
CA ARG A 306 -4.91 -22.74 -8.25
C ARG A 306 -4.07 -23.92 -8.67
N ARG A 307 -3.45 -24.61 -7.72
CA ARG A 307 -2.58 -25.78 -8.00
C ARG A 307 -1.49 -25.46 -9.04
N GLY A 308 -0.89 -24.27 -8.95
CA GLY A 308 0.17 -23.80 -9.84
C GLY A 308 -0.30 -23.29 -11.22
N GLN A 309 -1.60 -23.32 -11.52
CA GLN A 309 -2.14 -22.73 -12.75
C GLN A 309 -2.70 -21.33 -12.47
N VAL A 310 -2.23 -20.32 -13.22
CA VAL A 310 -2.80 -18.97 -13.16
C VAL A 310 -4.22 -19.00 -13.71
N ILE A 311 -5.17 -18.49 -12.91
CA ILE A 311 -6.59 -18.41 -13.23
C ILE A 311 -6.92 -17.03 -13.79
N THR A 312 -6.43 -15.99 -13.11
CA THR A 312 -6.64 -14.61 -13.51
C THR A 312 -5.55 -13.69 -12.98
N VAL A 313 -5.47 -12.50 -13.55
CA VAL A 313 -4.54 -11.44 -13.15
C VAL A 313 -5.31 -10.13 -12.91
N GLY A 314 -4.84 -9.36 -11.95
CA GLY A 314 -5.47 -8.11 -11.53
C GLY A 314 -4.45 -6.99 -11.37
N ASP A 315 -4.90 -5.77 -11.56
CA ASP A 315 -4.13 -4.55 -11.29
C ASP A 315 -5.02 -3.53 -10.57
N THR A 316 -4.47 -2.91 -9.52
CA THR A 316 -5.20 -1.95 -8.69
C THR A 316 -4.83 -0.54 -9.08
N LYS A 317 -5.84 0.31 -9.24
CA LYS A 317 -5.69 1.68 -9.70
C LYS A 317 -6.30 2.64 -8.70
N TYR A 318 -5.44 3.32 -7.94
CA TYR A 318 -5.88 4.39 -7.04
C TYR A 318 -6.19 5.69 -7.80
N LYS A 319 -7.16 5.65 -8.70
CA LYS A 319 -7.70 6.80 -9.46
C LYS A 319 -9.18 6.58 -9.72
N VAL A 320 -9.94 7.68 -9.77
CA VAL A 320 -11.36 7.63 -10.13
C VAL A 320 -11.46 7.41 -11.64
N TRP A 321 -12.53 6.75 -12.10
CA TRP A 321 -12.84 6.69 -13.53
C TRP A 321 -12.86 8.11 -14.12
N GLY A 322 -12.36 8.26 -15.34
CA GLY A 322 -12.18 9.57 -15.95
C GLY A 322 -13.52 10.33 -16.09
N PRO A 323 -13.54 11.66 -15.88
CA PRO A 323 -14.76 12.47 -16.00
C PRO A 323 -15.33 12.58 -17.43
N GLY A 324 -14.69 11.97 -18.43
CA GLY A 324 -15.02 12.17 -19.85
C GLY A 324 -15.91 11.12 -20.51
N SER A 325 -16.13 9.94 -19.91
CA SER A 325 -16.83 8.84 -20.62
C SER A 325 -17.31 7.68 -19.76
N GLY A 326 -17.03 7.64 -18.45
CA GLY A 326 -17.31 6.45 -17.64
C GLY A 326 -16.45 5.22 -18.00
N SER A 327 -15.34 5.41 -18.72
CA SER A 327 -14.41 4.33 -19.10
C SER A 327 -13.03 4.48 -18.43
N PRO A 328 -12.33 3.37 -18.15
CA PRO A 328 -10.92 3.39 -17.76
C PRO A 328 -10.04 4.07 -18.81
N PRO A 329 -8.93 4.70 -18.40
CA PRO A 329 -7.90 5.13 -19.34
C PRO A 329 -7.40 3.98 -20.22
N ASN A 330 -7.27 4.21 -21.53
CA ASN A 330 -6.83 3.20 -22.50
C ASN A 330 -5.50 2.53 -22.10
N ALA A 331 -4.57 3.29 -21.50
CA ALA A 331 -3.28 2.77 -21.05
C ALA A 331 -3.42 1.63 -20.02
N ASP A 332 -4.42 1.71 -19.13
CA ASP A 332 -4.66 0.65 -18.13
C ASP A 332 -5.25 -0.59 -18.79
N VAL A 333 -6.12 -0.41 -19.79
CA VAL A 333 -6.68 -1.53 -20.58
C VAL A 333 -5.58 -2.24 -21.36
N TYR A 334 -4.66 -1.49 -21.97
CA TYR A 334 -3.50 -2.07 -22.67
C TYR A 334 -2.58 -2.83 -21.73
N GLN A 335 -2.35 -2.31 -20.52
CA GLN A 335 -1.57 -2.99 -19.50
C GLN A 335 -2.23 -4.30 -19.04
N ALA A 336 -3.52 -4.27 -18.73
CA ALA A 336 -4.28 -5.47 -18.34
C ALA A 336 -4.29 -6.54 -19.45
N LEU A 337 -4.48 -6.13 -20.71
CA LEU A 337 -4.38 -7.03 -21.86
C LEU A 337 -2.98 -7.67 -21.93
N ALA A 338 -1.92 -6.90 -21.77
CA ALA A 338 -0.55 -7.43 -21.78
C ALA A 338 -0.33 -8.46 -20.67
N TYR A 339 -0.88 -8.23 -19.47
CA TYR A 339 -0.86 -9.20 -18.38
C TYR A 339 -1.63 -10.47 -18.73
N ALA A 340 -2.86 -10.35 -19.24
CA ALA A 340 -3.67 -11.51 -19.64
C ALA A 340 -2.96 -12.37 -20.70
N VAL A 341 -2.39 -11.75 -21.73
CA VAL A 341 -1.66 -12.43 -22.80
C VAL A 341 -0.42 -13.14 -22.24
N THR A 342 0.33 -12.48 -21.35
CA THR A 342 1.52 -13.07 -20.71
C THR A 342 1.12 -14.27 -19.82
N ALA A 343 0.01 -14.15 -19.08
CA ALA A 343 -0.53 -15.18 -18.20
C ALA A 343 -1.26 -16.30 -18.95
N ARG A 344 -1.61 -16.08 -20.22
CA ARG A 344 -2.47 -16.94 -21.04
C ARG A 344 -3.83 -17.20 -20.39
N VAL A 345 -4.40 -16.17 -19.80
CA VAL A 345 -5.75 -16.21 -19.19
C VAL A 345 -6.76 -15.48 -20.09
N PRO A 346 -8.03 -15.91 -20.09
CA PRO A 346 -9.06 -15.27 -20.91
C PRO A 346 -9.49 -13.91 -20.37
N GLU A 347 -9.29 -13.65 -19.07
CA GLU A 347 -9.74 -12.43 -18.41
C GLU A 347 -8.62 -11.78 -17.57
N ALA A 348 -8.57 -10.45 -17.58
CA ALA A 348 -7.78 -9.65 -16.65
C ALA A 348 -8.65 -8.56 -16.03
N HIS A 349 -8.32 -8.17 -14.79
CA HIS A 349 -9.18 -7.30 -13.99
C HIS A 349 -8.45 -6.03 -13.58
N LEU A 350 -9.15 -4.91 -13.62
CA LEU A 350 -8.69 -3.60 -13.16
C LEU A 350 -9.57 -3.17 -11.99
N LEU A 351 -8.99 -2.86 -10.84
CA LEU A 351 -9.74 -2.52 -9.63
C LEU A 351 -9.49 -1.04 -9.28
N TYR A 352 -10.50 -0.18 -9.48
CA TYR A 352 -10.38 1.27 -9.31
C TYR A 352 -10.97 1.76 -7.99
N VAL A 353 -10.36 2.79 -7.40
CA VAL A 353 -11.02 3.59 -6.35
C VAL A 353 -11.97 4.60 -7.01
N SER A 354 -13.24 4.25 -7.07
CA SER A 354 -14.31 5.05 -7.66
C SER A 354 -15.61 4.82 -6.88
N GLY A 355 -16.58 5.71 -7.05
CA GLY A 355 -17.93 5.48 -6.50
C GLY A 355 -18.57 4.22 -7.09
N ASP A 356 -19.73 3.82 -6.57
CA ASP A 356 -20.44 2.62 -7.00
C ASP A 356 -20.85 2.74 -8.47
N VAL A 357 -20.12 2.05 -9.35
CA VAL A 357 -20.43 1.97 -10.77
C VAL A 357 -20.28 0.52 -11.21
N GLU A 358 -21.23 0.07 -12.03
CA GLU A 358 -21.25 -1.28 -12.59
C GLU A 358 -19.96 -1.62 -13.35
N PRO A 359 -19.40 -2.84 -13.15
CA PRO A 359 -18.20 -3.27 -13.84
C PRO A 359 -18.31 -3.15 -15.36
N GLN A 360 -17.27 -2.63 -16.00
CA GLN A 360 -17.20 -2.48 -17.45
C GLN A 360 -16.37 -3.60 -18.07
N ARG A 361 -16.88 -4.23 -19.14
CA ARG A 361 -16.22 -5.36 -19.82
C ARG A 361 -15.78 -4.96 -21.22
N TYR A 362 -14.50 -5.16 -21.52
CA TYR A 362 -13.86 -4.84 -22.79
C TYR A 362 -13.38 -6.13 -23.46
N LEU A 363 -14.17 -6.66 -24.40
CA LEU A 363 -13.76 -7.79 -25.22
C LEU A 363 -12.78 -7.32 -26.30
N ILE A 364 -11.54 -7.78 -26.23
CA ILE A 364 -10.50 -7.42 -27.20
C ILE A 364 -10.62 -8.35 -28.40
N ALA A 365 -11.18 -7.83 -29.49
CA ALA A 365 -11.50 -8.60 -30.69
C ALA A 365 -10.31 -9.39 -31.27
N ALA A 366 -9.09 -8.85 -31.17
CA ALA A 366 -7.89 -9.47 -31.74
C ALA A 366 -7.43 -10.73 -31.00
N THR A 367 -7.68 -10.83 -29.69
CA THR A 367 -7.19 -11.94 -28.84
C THR A 367 -8.31 -12.77 -28.22
N GLY A 368 -9.55 -12.27 -28.23
CA GLY A 368 -10.66 -12.86 -27.48
C GLY A 368 -10.56 -12.65 -25.96
N THR A 369 -9.55 -11.92 -25.49
CA THR A 369 -9.34 -11.61 -24.07
C THR A 369 -10.37 -10.57 -23.61
N THR A 370 -10.90 -10.72 -22.40
CA THR A 370 -11.74 -9.70 -21.77
C THR A 370 -10.97 -8.95 -20.69
N VAL A 371 -10.98 -7.63 -20.74
CA VAL A 371 -10.54 -6.79 -19.62
C VAL A 371 -11.77 -6.31 -18.86
N VAL A 372 -11.84 -6.57 -17.56
CA VAL A 372 -12.96 -6.19 -16.70
C VAL A 372 -12.51 -5.10 -15.74
N ALA A 373 -13.16 -3.94 -15.76
CA ALA A 373 -12.87 -2.83 -14.86
C ALA A 373 -13.94 -2.73 -13.77
N HIS A 374 -13.50 -2.86 -12.51
CA HIS A 374 -14.29 -2.79 -11.30
C HIS A 374 -14.13 -1.43 -10.64
N ALA A 375 -15.21 -0.91 -10.04
CA ALA A 375 -15.17 0.25 -9.16
C ALA A 375 -15.35 -0.21 -7.71
N ILE A 376 -14.48 0.25 -6.82
CA ILE A 376 -14.52 -0.03 -5.39
C ILE A 376 -14.62 1.29 -4.65
N SER A 377 -15.80 1.54 -4.06
CA SER A 377 -16.01 2.67 -3.18
C SER A 377 -15.28 2.46 -1.84
N LEU A 378 -14.54 3.47 -1.42
CA LEU A 378 -13.86 3.51 -0.12
C LEU A 378 -14.63 4.33 0.93
N ASP A 379 -15.86 4.69 0.63
CA ASP A 379 -16.77 5.31 1.59
C ASP A 379 -17.42 4.26 2.49
N GLY A 380 -18.09 4.67 3.57
CA GLY A 380 -18.75 3.74 4.48
C GLY A 380 -17.89 3.22 5.64
N THR A 381 -18.27 2.07 6.17
CA THR A 381 -17.66 1.41 7.35
C THR A 381 -16.54 0.43 6.97
N PRO A 382 -15.61 0.14 7.89
CA PRO A 382 -14.60 -0.90 7.71
C PRO A 382 -15.13 -2.23 7.14
N GLU A 383 -16.27 -2.71 7.63
CA GLU A 383 -16.89 -3.96 7.19
C GLU A 383 -17.35 -3.88 5.73
N GLU A 384 -18.02 -2.78 5.36
CA GLU A 384 -18.47 -2.54 3.98
C GLU A 384 -17.29 -2.49 3.00
N LEU A 385 -16.15 -1.93 3.42
CA LEU A 385 -14.95 -1.90 2.59
C LEU A 385 -14.43 -3.32 2.29
N VAL A 386 -14.46 -4.22 3.28
CA VAL A 386 -14.03 -5.61 3.10
C VAL A 386 -15.02 -6.37 2.23
N GLU A 387 -16.32 -6.22 2.50
CA GLU A 387 -17.40 -6.86 1.76
C GLU A 387 -17.32 -6.53 0.26
N ARG A 388 -17.14 -5.26 -0.12
CA ARG A 388 -17.00 -4.87 -1.53
C ARG A 388 -15.82 -5.55 -2.24
N VAL A 389 -14.68 -5.70 -1.57
CA VAL A 389 -13.54 -6.41 -2.15
C VAL A 389 -13.82 -7.91 -2.26
N GLN A 390 -14.54 -8.48 -1.29
CA GLN A 390 -14.99 -9.88 -1.32
C GLN A 390 -15.97 -10.15 -2.46
N GLU A 391 -16.90 -9.24 -2.73
CA GLU A 391 -17.82 -9.35 -3.86
C GLU A 391 -17.07 -9.40 -5.19
N VAL A 392 -16.06 -8.53 -5.37
CA VAL A 392 -15.20 -8.54 -6.56
C VAL A 392 -14.46 -9.86 -6.69
N SER A 393 -14.06 -10.51 -5.60
CA SER A 393 -13.34 -11.79 -5.63
C SER A 393 -14.12 -12.91 -6.35
N ALA A 394 -15.45 -12.94 -6.23
CA ALA A 394 -16.30 -13.90 -6.93
C ALA A 394 -16.29 -13.66 -8.45
N GLU A 395 -16.25 -12.39 -8.87
CA GLU A 395 -16.14 -12.00 -10.28
C GLU A 395 -14.76 -12.30 -10.86
N LEU A 396 -13.68 -12.14 -10.08
CA LEU A 396 -12.32 -12.52 -10.49
C LEU A 396 -12.22 -14.00 -10.87
N LEU A 397 -13.02 -14.86 -10.22
CA LEU A 397 -13.06 -16.29 -10.48
C LEU A 397 -14.07 -16.71 -11.57
N GLY A 398 -14.81 -15.75 -12.15
CA GLY A 398 -15.84 -16.03 -13.16
C GLY A 398 -17.07 -16.79 -12.61
N THR A 399 -17.28 -16.77 -11.30
CA THR A 399 -18.35 -17.55 -10.64
C THR A 399 -19.74 -16.90 -10.69
N ARG A 400 -19.83 -15.63 -11.10
CA ARG A 400 -21.08 -14.96 -11.50
C ARG A 400 -21.10 -14.76 -13.02
N GLY A 401 -21.43 -15.82 -13.76
CA GLY A 401 -21.30 -15.81 -15.23
C GLY A 401 -21.97 -16.94 -16.00
N THR A 402 -23.05 -17.55 -15.50
CA THR A 402 -23.97 -18.33 -16.35
C THR A 402 -25.41 -18.05 -15.94
N GLY A 403 -25.93 -16.90 -16.36
CA GLY A 403 -27.34 -16.54 -16.26
C GLY A 403 -27.77 -15.78 -17.51
N SER A 404 -28.33 -16.51 -18.47
CA SER A 404 -29.03 -16.04 -19.68
C SER A 404 -28.26 -15.17 -20.68
N GLY A 405 -27.88 -15.79 -21.80
CA GLY A 405 -27.43 -15.08 -23.00
C GLY A 405 -26.97 -16.00 -24.13
N MET A 406 -27.54 -17.20 -24.26
CA MET A 406 -27.30 -18.06 -25.41
C MET A 406 -28.12 -17.52 -26.59
N ILE A 407 -27.58 -16.52 -27.30
CA ILE A 407 -28.08 -16.15 -28.62
C ILE A 407 -27.38 -17.06 -29.63
N ALA A 408 -28.18 -17.97 -30.19
CA ALA A 408 -27.82 -18.85 -31.28
C ALA A 408 -27.24 -18.05 -32.46
N ALA A 409 -26.07 -18.49 -32.93
CA ALA A 409 -25.56 -18.10 -34.23
C ALA A 409 -26.42 -18.80 -35.31
N ASP A 410 -27.40 -18.07 -35.86
CA ASP A 410 -28.14 -18.49 -37.04
C ASP A 410 -27.27 -18.31 -38.29
N ALA A 411 -27.16 -19.39 -39.06
CA ALA A 411 -26.34 -19.48 -40.25
C ALA A 411 -27.10 -18.85 -41.43
N GLY A 412 -26.70 -17.64 -41.81
CA GLY A 412 -27.16 -16.98 -43.02
C GLY A 412 -26.83 -17.77 -44.29
N ARG A 413 -27.76 -18.61 -44.75
CA ARG A 413 -27.73 -19.22 -46.08
C ARG A 413 -28.49 -18.35 -47.06
N SER A 414 -27.74 -17.61 -47.86
CA SER A 414 -28.20 -16.92 -49.06
C SER A 414 -28.95 -17.87 -50.01
N ARG A 415 -30.24 -17.60 -50.28
CA ARG A 415 -30.98 -18.16 -51.41
C ARG A 415 -31.46 -17.03 -52.31
N ARG A 416 -30.80 -16.93 -53.47
CA ARG A 416 -31.21 -16.14 -54.63
C ARG A 416 -32.58 -16.63 -55.13
N SER A 417 -33.54 -15.72 -55.25
CA SER A 417 -34.75 -15.92 -56.06
C SER A 417 -34.43 -15.60 -57.53
N ARG A 418 -34.73 -16.54 -58.42
CA ARG A 418 -34.82 -16.32 -59.87
C ARG A 418 -36.16 -16.88 -60.35
N GLY A 419 -36.91 -16.02 -61.03
CA GLY A 419 -37.53 -16.34 -62.33
C GLY A 419 -38.72 -17.30 -62.33
N THR A 420 -39.90 -16.71 -62.21
CA THR A 420 -41.05 -16.82 -63.11
C THR A 420 -40.99 -17.93 -64.19
N SER A 421 -41.90 -18.90 -64.10
CA SER A 421 -42.51 -19.56 -65.26
C SER A 421 -43.70 -20.41 -64.81
N VAL A 422 -44.93 -19.97 -65.09
CA VAL A 422 -46.11 -20.86 -65.14
C VAL A 422 -46.85 -20.58 -66.44
N ARG A 423 -46.95 -21.64 -67.25
CA ARG A 423 -47.72 -21.77 -68.48
C ARG A 423 -49.22 -21.88 -68.17
N THR A 424 -50.02 -21.32 -69.07
CA THR A 424 -51.26 -21.86 -69.69
C THR A 424 -51.63 -23.27 -69.20
N VAL A 425 -52.85 -23.54 -68.73
CA VAL A 425 -54.16 -23.48 -69.40
C VAL A 425 -55.26 -23.22 -68.37
#